data_AF-A0A4R1K3T2-F1
#
_entry.id   AF-A0A4R1K3T2-F1
#
_cell.length_a   1.000
_cell.length_b   1.000
_cell.length_c   1.000
_cell.angle_alpha   90.00
_cell.angle_beta   90.00
_cell.angle_gamma   90.00
#
_symmetry.space_group_name_H-M   'P 1'
#
loop_
_entity.id
_entity.type
_entity.pdbx_description
1 polymer ?
#
loop_
_entity_poly.entity_id
_entity_poly.type
_entity_poly.pdbx_seq_one_letter_code
_entity_poly.pdbx_strand_id
1 'polypeptide(L)' 'MSYKLDALLNSEFGPDRVDFKYVDVASPEILDYIDDIGSIVEGRLTLPYVTMNGEPLCWGLSDAGDIMTRLKLKQQQ' A
#
# COMPACT_ATOMS: atom_id res chain seq x y z
N MET A 1 -0.96 -12.09 -1.24
CA MET A 1 -0.09 -10.92 -1.51
C MET A 1 0.29 -10.22 -0.21
N SER A 2 -0.67 -9.77 0.61
CA SER A 2 -0.40 -9.11 1.90
C SER A 2 0.62 -9.82 2.80
N TYR A 3 0.49 -11.14 3.00
CA TYR A 3 1.41 -11.89 3.86
C TYR A 3 2.87 -11.88 3.37
N LYS A 4 3.12 -11.81 2.05
CA LYS A 4 4.48 -11.72 1.51
C LYS A 4 5.06 -10.33 1.70
N LEU A 5 4.24 -9.31 1.50
CA LEU A 5 4.66 -7.92 1.66
C LEU A 5 4.96 -7.63 3.14
N ASP A 6 4.13 -8.10 4.06
CA ASP A 6 4.35 -8.00 5.51
C ASP A 6 5.67 -8.68 5.92
N ALA A 7 5.92 -9.91 5.45
CA ALA A 7 7.20 -10.59 5.70
C ALA A 7 8.42 -9.81 5.16
N LEU A 8 8.31 -9.21 3.97
CA LEU A 8 9.36 -8.39 3.39
C LEU A 8 9.58 -7.10 4.19
N LEU A 9 8.51 -6.43 4.63
CA LEU A 9 8.58 -5.21 5.45
C LEU A 9 9.23 -5.49 6.79
N ASN A 10 8.81 -6.55 7.47
CA ASN A 10 9.39 -6.96 8.74
C ASN A 10 10.86 -7.34 8.61
N SER A 11 11.25 -7.97 7.50
CA SER A 11 12.65 -8.31 7.23
C SER A 11 13.53 -7.09 6.95
N GLU A 12 12.99 -6.04 6.32
CA GLU A 12 13.77 -4.88 5.88
C GLU A 12 13.84 -3.78 6.95
N PHE A 13 12.72 -3.52 7.63
CA PHE A 13 12.59 -2.40 8.58
C PHE A 13 12.53 -2.84 10.04
N GLY A 14 12.28 -4.14 10.29
CA GLY A 14 12.02 -4.67 11.62
C GLY A 14 10.55 -4.53 12.02
N PRO A 15 10.00 -5.48 12.80
CA PRO A 15 8.57 -5.56 13.12
C PRO A 15 8.04 -4.37 13.93
N ASP A 16 8.91 -3.68 14.68
CA ASP A 16 8.52 -2.54 15.52
C ASP A 16 8.49 -1.19 14.78
N ARG A 17 8.87 -1.14 13.50
CA ARG A 17 9.03 0.13 12.76
C ARG A 17 8.04 0.33 11.62
N VAL A 18 7.21 -0.67 11.31
CA VAL A 18 6.24 -0.60 10.22
C VAL A 18 4.88 -1.04 10.73
N ASP A 19 3.90 -0.14 10.62
CA ASP A 19 2.49 -0.49 10.81
C ASP A 19 1.87 -0.79 9.44
N PHE A 20 1.53 -2.05 9.21
CA PHE A 20 0.94 -2.50 7.95
C PHE A 20 -0.54 -2.81 8.14
N LYS A 21 -1.39 -2.03 7.48
CA LYS A 21 -2.84 -2.23 7.46
C LYS A 21 -3.29 -2.66 6.06
N TYR A 22 -4.03 -3.77 6.00
CA TYR A 22 -4.78 -4.14 4.80
C TYR A 22 -6.19 -3.56 4.90
N VAL A 23 -6.63 -2.85 3.87
CA VAL A 23 -7.97 -2.29 3.78
C VAL A 23 -8.67 -2.88 2.56
N ASP A 24 -9.84 -3.48 2.79
CA ASP A 24 -10.69 -3.96 1.71
C ASP A 24 -11.52 -2.78 1.18
N VAL A 25 -11.60 -2.61 -0.14
CA VAL A 25 -12.42 -1.57 -0.77
C VAL A 25 -13.92 -1.73 -0.47
N ALA A 26 -14.36 -2.92 -0.05
CA ALA A 26 -15.72 -3.18 0.39
C ALA A 26 -15.93 -2.96 1.89
N SER A 27 -14.88 -2.70 2.68
CA SER A 27 -15.02 -2.44 4.13
C SER A 27 -15.30 -0.96 4.41
N PRO A 28 -15.96 -0.62 5.54
CA PRO A 28 -16.20 0.78 5.92
C PRO A 28 -14.93 1.60 6.15
N GLU A 29 -13.81 0.94 6.46
CA GLU A 29 -12.51 1.59 6.73
C GLU A 29 -11.93 2.28 5.50
N ILE A 30 -12.41 1.90 4.31
CA ILE A 30 -12.00 2.57 3.08
C ILE A 30 -12.38 4.05 3.10
N LEU A 31 -13.40 4.47 3.86
CA LEU A 31 -13.83 5.86 4.00
C LEU A 31 -12.73 6.79 4.55
N ASP A 32 -11.72 6.27 5.24
CA ASP A 32 -10.55 7.04 5.66
C ASP A 32 -9.69 7.50 4.46
N TYR A 33 -9.92 6.92 3.28
CA TYR A 33 -9.23 7.19 2.01
C TYR A 33 -10.18 7.78 0.95
N ILE A 34 -11.19 8.54 1.37
CA ILE A 34 -12.30 8.99 0.50
C ILE A 34 -11.84 9.77 -0.74
N ASP A 35 -10.76 10.53 -0.63
CA ASP A 35 -10.17 11.30 -1.74
C ASP A 35 -9.64 10.39 -2.84
N ASP A 36 -9.08 9.23 -2.48
CA ASP A 36 -8.52 8.25 -3.40
C ASP A 36 -9.58 7.26 -3.90
N ILE A 37 -10.59 6.94 -3.08
CA ILE A 37 -11.67 6.00 -3.42
C ILE A 37 -12.33 6.37 -4.74
N GLY A 38 -12.62 7.66 -4.97
CA GLY A 38 -13.23 8.11 -6.22
C GLY A 38 -12.42 7.64 -7.43
N SER A 39 -11.11 7.84 -7.38
CA SER A 39 -10.19 7.43 -8.44
C SER A 39 -10.00 5.90 -8.54
N ILE A 40 -10.10 5.17 -7.42
CA ILE A 40 -10.06 3.71 -7.41
C ILE A 40 -11.33 3.13 -8.07
N VAL A 41 -12.51 3.62 -7.69
CA VAL A 41 -13.80 3.17 -8.23
C VAL A 41 -13.97 3.54 -9.70
N GLU A 42 -13.47 4.71 -10.12
CA GLU A 42 -13.41 5.12 -11.53
C GLU A 42 -12.39 4.30 -12.36
N GLY A 43 -11.62 3.40 -11.74
CA GLY A 43 -10.63 2.56 -12.40
C GLY A 43 -9.36 3.30 -12.82
N ARG A 44 -9.15 4.54 -12.35
CA ARG A 44 -7.91 5.31 -12.59
C ARG A 44 -6.76 4.83 -11.70
N LEU A 45 -7.08 4.39 -10.49
CA LEU A 45 -6.14 3.74 -9.57
C LEU A 45 -6.48 2.25 -9.47
N THR A 46 -5.72 1.42 -10.17
CA THR A 46 -5.92 -0.04 -10.19
C THR A 46 -5.46 -0.71 -8.89
N LEU A 47 -6.16 -1.75 -8.47
CA LEU A 47 -5.77 -2.53 -7.29
C LEU A 47 -4.57 -3.45 -7.57
N PRO A 48 -3.72 -3.72 -6.55
CA PRO A 48 -3.76 -3.13 -5.21
C PRO A 48 -3.29 -1.67 -5.21
N TYR A 49 -3.96 -0.82 -4.46
CA TYR A 49 -3.57 0.57 -4.19
C TYR A 49 -2.81 0.60 -2.85
N VAL A 50 -1.61 1.18 -2.84
CA VAL A 50 -0.73 1.22 -1.67
C VAL A 50 -0.41 2.67 -1.34
N THR A 51 -0.64 3.04 -0.08
CA THR A 51 -0.26 4.33 0.49
C THR A 51 0.82 4.14 1.54
N MET A 52 1.61 5.18 1.78
CA MET A 52 2.59 5.24 2.87
C MET A 52 2.43 6.58 3.57
N ASN A 53 2.16 6.55 4.88
CA ASN A 53 1.91 7.74 5.70
C ASN A 53 0.82 8.68 5.14
N GLY A 54 -0.25 8.10 4.58
CA GLY A 54 -1.38 8.85 4.01
C GLY A 54 -1.14 9.36 2.59
N GLU A 55 0.04 9.15 2.01
CA GLU A 55 0.33 9.55 0.63
C GLU A 55 0.31 8.36 -0.33
N PRO A 56 -0.20 8.54 -1.57
CA PRO A 56 -0.08 7.53 -2.62
C PRO A 56 1.38 7.11 -2.84
N LEU A 57 1.61 5.80 -2.91
CA LEU A 57 2.92 5.23 -3.22
C LEU A 57 2.91 4.56 -4.60
N CYS A 58 2.03 3.59 -4.79
CA CYS A 58 1.91 2.82 -6.03
C CYS A 58 0.56 2.12 -6.15
N TRP A 59 0.21 1.72 -7.37
CA TRP A 59 -1.04 1.04 -7.67
C TRP A 59 -0.89 0.06 -8.83
N GLY A 60 -1.75 -0.96 -8.88
CA GLY A 60 -1.77 -1.96 -9.94
C GLY A 60 -0.58 -2.94 -9.93
N LEU A 61 0.24 -2.93 -8.89
CA LEU A 61 1.40 -3.83 -8.77
C LEU A 61 0.97 -5.14 -8.12
N SER A 62 1.14 -6.25 -8.83
CA SER A 62 0.78 -7.58 -8.34
C SER A 62 1.93 -8.32 -7.63
N ASP A 63 3.15 -7.79 -7.71
CA ASP A 63 4.32 -8.36 -7.05
C ASP A 63 4.74 -7.57 -5.81
N ALA A 64 5.01 -8.28 -4.71
CA ALA A 64 5.39 -7.67 -3.45
C ALA A 64 6.81 -7.06 -3.48
N GLY A 65 7.71 -7.60 -4.29
CA GLY A 65 9.05 -7.06 -4.49
C GLY A 65 9.04 -5.73 -5.24
N ASP A 66 8.13 -5.56 -6.20
CA ASP A 66 7.94 -4.29 -6.90
C ASP A 66 7.42 -3.19 -5.96
N ILE A 67 6.46 -3.53 -5.09
CA ILE A 67 5.95 -2.62 -4.06
C ILE A 67 7.07 -2.24 -3.08
N MET A 68 7.88 -3.21 -2.64
CA MET A 68 9.03 -2.97 -1.77
C MET A 68 10.07 -2.04 -2.42
N THR A 69 10.31 -2.21 -3.72
CA THR A 69 11.22 -1.34 -4.47
C THR A 69 10.72 0.12 -4.45
N ARG A 70 9.41 0.34 -4.64
CA ARG A 70 8.81 1.68 -4.56
C ARG A 70 8.92 2.29 -3.17
N LEU A 71 8.70 1.49 -2.11
CA LEU A 71 8.88 1.93 -0.73
C LEU A 71 10.32 2.41 -0.48
N LYS A 72 11.31 1.62 -0.89
CA LYS A 72 12.74 1.97 -0.74
C LYS A 72 13.09 3.27 -1.48
N LEU A 73 12.57 3.45 -2.70
CA LEU A 73 12.79 4.68 -3.47
C LEU A 73 12.16 5.92 -2.84
N LYS A 74 11.02 5.79 -2.15
CA LYS A 74 10.36 6.91 -1.48
C LYS A 74 11.04 7.31 -0.18
N GLN A 75 11.69 6.38 0.53
CA GLN A 75 12.47 6.68 1.74
C GLN A 75 13.83 7.33 1.46
N GLN A 76 14.34 7.24 0.22
CA GLN A 76 15.61 7.84 -0.19
C GLN A 76 15.47 9.27 -0.73
N GLN A 77 14.25 9.77 -0.85
CA GLN A 77 13.92 11.14 -1.28
C GLN A 77 13.60 12.01 -0.06
#